data_AF-A0A7J5Y3P5-F1
#
_entry.id   AF-A0A7J5Y3P5-F1
#
_cell.length_a   1.000
_cell.length_b   1.000
_cell.length_c   1.000
_cell.angle_alpha   90.00
_cell.angle_beta   90.00
_cell.angle_gamma   90.00
#
_symmetry.space_group_name_H-M   'P 1'
#
loop_
_entity.id
_entity.type
_entity.pdbx_description
1 polymer ?
#
loop_
_entity_poly.entity_id
_entity_poly.type
_entity_poly.pdbx_seq_one_letter_code
_entity_poly.pdbx_strand_id
1 'polypeptide(L)'
;MIPYSSSLPPGVLASDMDASVKFEFPFPSAEEAQRDKTGTVKSTSSPEFKETFKLNINRTHRGFKRVVQSKGIKFEIGLFKTDKVIGTAHLKLETLENHCDLREIIEVMDGRKATGGKLEVRVKIREPLSGVDLQPVTEKWLVLDPVSSLSPPERQKERAPSPRSKPRHEASSRSSQPNNSPPHYKLHSFSILSYDRERLERKIGEYRKAQRDPPADLVHQHKELTHRLQWQKAQLERGSSSLLTAGIPEKETHRMRGE
;
A
#
# COMPACT_ATOMS: atom_id res chain seq x y z
N MET A 1 -33.07 23.27 24.95
CA MET A 1 -31.64 23.61 24.77
C MET A 1 -31.09 23.98 26.14
N ILE A 2 -30.25 23.14 26.73
CA ILE A 2 -29.56 23.44 27.99
C ILE A 2 -28.18 23.97 27.61
N PRO A 3 -27.80 25.22 27.94
CA PRO A 3 -26.45 25.68 27.71
C PRO A 3 -25.52 24.96 28.69
N TYR A 4 -24.52 24.25 28.16
CA TYR A 4 -23.42 23.70 28.95
C TYR A 4 -22.66 24.86 29.60
N SER A 5 -22.97 25.16 30.86
CA SER A 5 -22.12 25.98 31.71
C SER A 5 -20.91 25.14 32.12
N SER A 6 -19.77 25.34 31.48
CA SER A 6 -18.48 24.94 32.04
C SER A 6 -18.28 25.75 33.32
N SER A 7 -18.53 25.13 34.47
CA SER A 7 -18.34 25.74 35.77
C SER A 7 -16.85 26.05 35.97
N LEU A 8 -16.51 27.34 35.92
CA LEU A 8 -15.21 27.87 36.31
C LEU A 8 -14.95 27.52 37.79
N PRO A 9 -13.72 27.15 38.18
CA PRO A 9 -13.35 26.99 39.58
C PRO A 9 -13.59 28.29 40.37
N PRO A 10 -14.03 28.22 41.64
CA PRO A 10 -14.23 29.40 42.48
C PRO A 10 -12.92 30.20 42.59
N GLY A 11 -12.91 31.42 42.06
CA GLY A 11 -11.77 32.35 42.12
C GLY A 11 -11.03 32.62 40.80
N VAL A 12 -11.44 32.00 39.68
CA VAL A 12 -10.87 32.31 38.35
C VAL A 12 -11.72 33.38 37.67
N LEU A 13 -11.19 34.60 37.51
CA LEU A 13 -11.85 35.62 36.71
C LEU A 13 -11.77 35.22 35.23
N ALA A 14 -12.76 35.58 34.40
CA ALA A 14 -12.69 35.40 32.92
C ALA A 14 -11.46 36.06 32.26
N SER A 15 -10.77 36.88 33.06
CA SER A 15 -9.61 37.70 32.79
C SER A 15 -8.29 37.03 33.18
N ASP A 16 -8.32 35.92 33.92
CA ASP A 16 -7.18 35.07 34.30
C ASP A 16 -6.93 33.93 33.30
N MET A 17 -7.60 33.98 32.15
CA MET A 17 -7.51 32.96 31.10
C MET A 17 -6.79 33.46 29.85
N ASP A 18 -6.00 34.53 29.99
CA ASP A 18 -5.19 35.11 28.92
C ASP A 18 -3.91 34.30 28.77
N ALA A 19 -3.95 33.27 27.93
CA ALA A 19 -2.85 32.33 27.74
C ALA A 19 -1.91 32.78 26.63
N SER A 20 -0.62 32.50 26.80
CA SER A 20 0.41 32.62 25.78
C SER A 20 1.42 31.48 25.93
N VAL A 21 2.01 31.06 24.81
CA VAL A 21 3.04 30.02 24.81
C VAL A 21 4.34 30.62 24.29
N LYS A 22 5.39 30.53 25.08
CA LYS A 22 6.76 30.83 24.65
C LYS A 22 7.48 29.52 24.43
N PHE A 23 8.28 29.41 23.37
CA PHE A 23 9.16 28.27 23.19
C PHE A 23 10.63 28.67 23.32
N GLU A 24 11.44 27.67 23.63
CA GLU A 24 12.89 27.75 23.64
C GLU A 24 13.47 26.55 22.91
N PHE A 25 14.12 26.83 21.77
CA PHE A 25 14.80 25.86 20.94
C PHE A 25 16.32 26.01 21.13
N PRO A 26 17.00 25.09 21.83
CA PRO A 26 18.38 25.25 22.30
C PRO A 26 19.42 24.99 21.19
N PHE A 27 19.35 25.75 20.10
CA PHE A 27 20.25 25.70 18.95
C PHE A 27 20.47 27.12 18.38
N PRO A 28 21.71 27.52 18.02
CA PRO A 28 22.93 26.68 17.91
C PRO A 28 23.60 26.28 19.23
N SER A 29 23.35 27.02 20.31
CA SER A 29 23.79 26.71 21.68
C SER A 29 22.63 26.94 22.67
N ALA A 30 22.87 26.71 23.97
CA ALA A 30 21.87 27.02 25.00
C ALA A 30 21.76 28.53 25.29
N GLU A 31 22.84 29.27 25.10
CA GLU A 31 22.91 30.72 25.30
C GLU A 31 22.30 31.46 24.10
N GLU A 32 22.53 30.94 22.89
CA GLU A 32 21.98 31.44 21.63
C GLU A 32 20.70 30.69 21.23
N ALA A 33 19.92 30.23 22.22
CA ALA A 33 18.68 29.51 21.95
C ALA A 33 17.68 30.40 21.19
N GLN A 34 17.05 29.85 20.17
CA GLN A 34 15.97 30.52 19.45
C GLN A 34 14.71 30.51 20.31
N ARG A 35 14.17 31.70 20.57
CA ARG A 35 13.00 31.90 21.43
C ARG A 35 12.02 32.81 20.71
N ASP A 36 10.75 32.44 20.77
CA ASP A 36 9.66 33.30 20.32
C ASP A 36 8.42 33.00 21.17
N LYS A 37 7.41 33.87 21.06
CA LYS A 37 6.20 33.81 21.88
C LYS A 37 4.97 34.00 21.00
N THR A 38 3.95 33.21 21.26
CA THR A 38 2.66 33.38 20.60
C THR A 38 1.96 34.67 21.03
N GLY A 39 1.05 35.13 20.18
CA GLY A 39 -0.03 36.01 20.56
C GLY A 39 -0.79 35.49 21.78
N THR A 40 -1.40 36.42 22.51
CA THR A 40 -2.18 36.11 23.70
C THR A 40 -3.62 35.80 23.29
N VAL A 41 -4.10 34.62 23.65
CA VAL A 41 -5.49 34.22 23.45
C VAL A 41 -6.23 34.43 24.77
N LYS A 42 -7.32 35.20 24.72
CA LYS A 42 -8.04 35.65 25.92
C LYS A 42 -9.25 34.78 26.24
N SER A 43 -9.59 34.71 27.52
CA SER A 43 -10.89 34.21 28.01
C SER A 43 -11.28 32.80 27.54
N THR A 44 -10.32 31.86 27.42
CA THR A 44 -10.61 30.46 27.03
C THR A 44 -9.76 29.45 27.79
N SER A 45 -10.35 28.30 28.14
CA SER A 45 -9.65 27.16 28.75
C SER A 45 -8.89 26.32 27.72
N SER A 46 -9.18 26.51 26.44
CA SER A 46 -8.61 25.76 25.33
C SER A 46 -8.14 26.73 24.25
N PRO A 47 -7.04 27.46 24.49
CA PRO A 47 -6.54 28.47 23.55
C PRO A 47 -6.00 27.82 22.27
N GLU A 48 -6.46 28.31 21.13
CA GLU A 48 -5.93 27.95 19.81
C GLU A 48 -5.03 29.06 19.29
N PHE A 49 -3.72 28.87 19.33
CA PHE A 49 -2.74 29.89 18.90
C PHE A 49 -2.60 29.95 17.37
N LYS A 50 -2.60 28.79 16.69
CA LYS A 50 -2.45 28.65 15.22
C LYS A 50 -1.24 29.40 14.61
N GLU A 51 -0.24 29.71 15.42
CA GLU A 51 0.98 30.38 14.97
C GLU A 51 2.02 29.38 14.49
N THR A 52 2.84 29.82 13.53
CA THR A 52 3.91 29.01 12.93
C THR A 52 5.21 29.78 12.99
N PHE A 53 6.22 29.19 13.62
CA PHE A 53 7.55 29.76 13.73
C PHE A 53 8.53 28.98 12.84
N LYS A 54 9.39 29.71 12.13
CA LYS A 54 10.45 29.11 11.30
C LYS A 54 11.75 29.16 12.09
N LEU A 55 12.27 27.99 12.45
CA LEU A 55 13.53 27.86 13.17
C LEU A 55 14.69 27.65 12.21
N ASN A 56 15.79 28.33 12.47
CA ASN A 56 17.03 28.17 11.73
C ASN A 56 17.79 26.96 12.27
N ILE A 57 18.10 26.00 11.41
CA ILE A 57 18.79 24.76 11.79
C ILE A 57 20.02 24.53 10.92
N ASN A 58 20.99 23.78 11.45
CA ASN A 58 22.07 23.20 10.65
C ASN A 58 22.14 21.69 10.93
N ARG A 59 21.74 20.88 9.93
CA ARG A 59 21.67 19.42 10.03
C ARG A 59 23.02 18.74 10.29
N THR A 60 24.12 19.36 9.84
CA THR A 60 25.46 18.80 10.04
C THR A 60 26.02 19.13 11.43
N HIS A 61 25.46 20.15 12.10
CA HIS A 61 25.94 20.60 13.40
C HIS A 61 25.59 19.60 14.52
N ARG A 62 26.59 19.18 15.28
CA ARG A 62 26.42 18.24 16.41
C ARG A 62 25.44 18.78 17.46
N GLY A 63 25.39 20.10 17.65
CA GLY A 63 24.43 20.75 18.55
C GLY A 63 22.99 20.44 18.15
N PHE A 64 22.65 20.53 16.87
CA PHE A 64 21.30 20.22 16.38
C PHE A 64 20.94 18.75 16.59
N LYS A 65 21.86 17.83 16.28
CA LYS A 65 21.67 16.39 16.56
C LYS A 65 21.36 16.11 18.03
N ARG A 66 22.04 16.79 18.96
CA ARG A 66 21.74 16.68 20.40
C ARG A 66 20.36 17.24 20.76
N VAL A 67 19.92 18.32 20.11
CA VAL A 67 18.56 18.84 20.33
C VAL A 67 17.52 17.81 19.91
N VAL A 68 17.74 17.14 18.78
CA VAL A 68 16.84 16.10 18.29
C VAL A 68 16.81 14.88 19.20
N GLN A 69 17.99 14.39 19.61
CA GLN A 69 18.16 13.11 20.29
C GLN A 69 17.89 13.13 21.79
N SER A 70 18.14 14.26 22.47
CA SER A 70 18.12 14.26 23.93
C SER A 70 17.58 15.52 24.58
N LYS A 71 17.68 16.68 23.94
CA LYS A 71 17.11 17.91 24.51
C LYS A 71 15.63 18.02 24.18
N GLY A 72 15.28 18.39 22.95
CA GLY A 72 13.92 18.72 22.56
C GLY A 72 13.64 20.23 22.55
N ILE A 73 12.36 20.60 22.49
CA ILE A 73 11.88 21.99 22.56
C ILE A 73 11.12 22.21 23.87
N LYS A 74 11.55 23.20 24.65
CA LYS A 74 10.84 23.58 25.87
C LYS A 74 9.77 24.62 25.54
N PHE A 75 8.59 24.47 26.13
CA PHE A 75 7.49 25.42 26.08
C PHE A 75 7.18 25.93 27.47
N GLU A 76 6.96 27.22 27.60
CA GLU A 76 6.53 27.90 28.81
C GLU A 76 5.15 28.49 28.55
N ILE A 77 4.17 28.04 29.33
CA ILE A 77 2.79 28.48 29.25
C ILE A 77 2.62 29.58 30.29
N GLY A 78 2.36 30.81 29.86
CA GLY A 78 2.26 31.97 30.75
C GLY A 78 0.93 32.70 30.64
N LEU A 79 0.56 33.38 31.74
CA LEU A 79 -0.56 34.32 31.78
C LEU A 79 -0.08 35.73 31.52
N PHE A 80 -0.71 36.42 30.57
CA PHE A 80 -0.27 37.74 30.11
C PHE A 80 -0.29 38.80 31.23
N LYS A 81 -1.20 38.71 32.20
CA LYS A 81 -1.39 39.75 33.22
C LYS A 81 -0.40 39.70 34.38
N THR A 82 0.09 38.51 34.72
CA THR A 82 0.95 38.29 35.89
C THR A 82 2.41 38.03 35.50
N ASP A 83 2.71 38.01 34.20
CA ASP A 83 3.98 37.53 33.61
C ASP A 83 4.48 36.22 34.23
N LYS A 84 3.52 35.42 34.72
CA LYS A 84 3.78 34.22 35.51
C LYS A 84 3.66 33.03 34.60
N VAL A 85 4.71 32.22 34.57
CA VAL A 85 4.68 30.90 33.97
C VAL A 85 3.77 30.01 34.83
N ILE A 86 2.68 29.53 34.24
CA ILE A 86 1.76 28.57 34.84
C ILE A 86 2.39 27.18 34.86
N GLY A 87 3.11 26.85 33.79
CA GLY A 87 3.72 25.55 33.65
C GLY A 87 4.59 25.47 32.41
N THR A 88 5.25 24.34 32.28
CA THR A 88 6.21 24.04 31.24
C THR A 88 5.89 22.71 30.60
N ALA A 89 6.09 22.62 29.29
CA ALA A 89 5.95 21.36 28.57
C ALA A 89 7.22 21.11 27.75
N HIS A 90 7.56 19.84 27.53
CA HIS A 90 8.78 19.48 26.84
C HIS A 90 8.45 18.51 25.70
N LEU A 91 8.76 18.91 24.47
CA LEU A 91 8.59 18.08 23.28
C LEU A 91 9.90 17.42 22.88
N LYS A 92 9.92 16.10 22.80
CA LYS A 92 11.04 15.34 22.21
C LYS A 92 10.96 15.37 20.70
N LEU A 93 12.11 15.35 20.03
CA LEU A 93 12.19 15.49 18.57
C LEU A 93 12.72 14.24 17.88
N GLU A 94 12.87 13.13 18.60
CA GLU A 94 13.40 11.84 18.10
C GLU A 94 12.62 11.31 16.90
N THR A 95 11.30 11.54 16.83
CA THR A 95 10.46 11.14 15.69
C THR A 95 10.89 11.79 14.38
N LEU A 96 11.49 12.99 14.43
CA LEU A 96 11.99 13.69 13.23
C LEU A 96 13.25 13.03 12.64
N GLU A 97 13.85 12.06 13.33
CA GLU A 97 14.94 11.27 12.76
C GLU A 97 14.46 10.45 11.57
N ASN A 98 13.25 9.89 11.64
CA ASN A 98 12.69 9.01 10.63
C ASN A 98 11.50 9.63 9.87
N HIS A 99 10.85 10.65 10.41
CA HIS A 99 9.65 11.25 9.82
C HIS A 99 9.81 12.77 9.57
N CYS A 100 8.99 13.30 8.65
CA CYS A 100 8.97 14.73 8.33
C CYS A 100 8.01 15.56 9.19
N ASP A 101 7.09 14.91 9.90
CA ASP A 101 6.02 15.53 10.68
C ASP A 101 5.91 14.85 12.04
N LEU A 102 5.81 15.65 13.09
CA LEU A 102 5.61 15.24 14.46
C LEU A 102 4.44 16.03 15.01
N ARG A 103 3.37 15.35 15.41
CA ARG A 103 2.23 15.95 16.11
C ARG A 103 2.06 15.24 17.44
N GLU A 104 2.18 15.97 18.53
CA GLU A 104 2.15 15.40 19.87
C GLU A 104 1.33 16.27 20.83
N ILE A 105 0.67 15.62 21.78
CA ILE A 105 -0.05 16.27 22.87
C ILE A 105 0.76 16.02 24.13
N ILE A 106 1.46 17.05 24.60
CA ILE A 106 2.36 16.97 25.75
C ILE A 106 1.67 17.54 27.01
N GLU A 107 1.94 16.92 28.16
CA GLU A 107 1.40 17.39 29.43
C GLU A 107 2.15 18.62 29.94
N VAL A 108 1.41 19.59 30.46
CA VAL A 108 1.96 20.81 31.06
C VAL A 108 2.26 20.54 32.53
N MET A 109 3.50 20.76 32.91
CA MET A 109 4.06 20.46 34.23
C MET A 109 4.42 21.75 34.98
N ASP A 110 4.06 21.85 36.25
CA ASP A 110 4.58 22.84 37.19
C ASP A 110 5.68 22.17 38.04
N GLY A 111 6.93 22.33 37.59
CA GLY A 111 8.07 21.60 38.14
C GLY A 111 7.94 20.09 37.95
N ARG A 112 7.64 19.36 39.03
CA ARG A 112 7.44 17.91 39.01
C ARG A 112 5.96 17.49 39.02
N LYS A 113 5.03 18.43 39.15
CA LYS A 113 3.60 18.15 39.26
C LYS A 113 2.91 18.42 37.93
N ALA A 114 2.07 17.49 37.49
CA ALA A 114 1.17 17.73 36.36
C ALA A 114 0.16 18.82 36.72
N THR A 115 -0.04 19.78 35.82
CA THR A 115 -1.06 20.83 35.98
C THR A 115 -2.45 20.36 35.53
N GLY A 116 -2.52 19.22 34.83
CA GLY A 116 -3.72 18.75 34.13
C GLY A 116 -3.95 19.41 32.76
N GLY A 117 -3.21 20.49 32.45
CA GLY A 117 -3.20 21.11 31.13
C GLY A 117 -2.43 20.27 30.11
N LYS A 118 -2.82 20.35 28.85
CA LYS A 118 -2.14 19.71 27.72
C LYS A 118 -1.85 20.73 26.64
N LEU A 119 -0.70 20.61 25.99
CA LEU A 119 -0.29 21.44 24.87
C LEU A 119 -0.16 20.54 23.64
N GLU A 120 -0.90 20.87 22.59
CA GLU A 120 -0.74 20.22 21.29
C GLU A 120 0.27 21.00 20.46
N VAL A 121 1.30 20.31 19.97
CA VAL A 121 2.36 20.90 19.14
C VAL A 121 2.54 20.09 17.87
N ARG A 122 2.78 20.77 16.76
CA ARG A 122 3.17 20.15 15.50
C ARG A 122 4.50 20.73 15.01
N VAL A 123 5.44 19.86 14.70
CA VAL A 123 6.77 20.21 14.18
C VAL A 123 6.95 19.53 12.82
N LYS A 124 7.43 20.30 11.85
CA LYS A 124 7.70 19.80 10.50
C LYS A 124 9.11 20.09 10.05
N ILE A 125 9.68 19.15 9.33
CA ILE A 125 10.96 19.30 8.65
C ILE A 125 10.79 18.85 7.19
N ARG A 126 11.57 19.45 6.28
CA ARG A 126 11.47 19.17 4.83
C ARG A 126 11.74 17.70 4.48
N GLU A 127 12.73 17.11 5.13
CA GLU A 127 13.17 15.71 4.95
C GLU A 127 13.57 15.19 6.34
N PRO A 128 13.39 13.89 6.61
CA PRO A 128 13.80 13.30 7.88
C PRO A 128 15.32 13.40 8.03
N LEU A 129 15.80 13.36 9.27
CA LEU A 129 17.24 13.57 9.54
C LEU A 129 18.12 12.41 9.13
N SER A 130 17.56 11.20 9.00
CA SER A 130 18.20 10.04 8.37
C SER A 130 18.46 10.22 6.87
N GLY A 131 17.84 11.24 6.23
CA GLY A 131 17.94 11.51 4.80
C GLY A 131 16.98 10.70 3.93
N VAL A 132 16.45 9.56 4.41
CA VAL A 132 15.47 8.75 3.69
C VAL A 132 14.37 8.32 4.67
N ASP A 133 13.12 8.66 4.36
CA ASP A 133 11.93 8.13 5.06
C ASP A 133 11.74 6.67 4.60
N LEU A 134 12.45 5.75 5.25
CA LEU A 134 12.37 4.33 4.94
C LEU A 134 11.13 3.75 5.62
N GLN A 135 10.02 3.67 4.90
CA GLN A 135 8.91 2.81 5.29
C GLN A 135 9.20 1.38 4.82
N PRO A 136 9.45 0.41 5.72
CA PRO A 136 9.66 -0.96 5.32
C PRO A 136 8.36 -1.56 4.78
N VAL A 137 8.24 -1.65 3.45
CA VAL A 137 7.12 -2.34 2.78
C VAL A 137 7.53 -3.79 2.56
N THR A 138 6.74 -4.72 3.10
CA THR A 138 6.91 -6.16 2.84
C THR A 138 5.94 -6.58 1.75
N GLU A 139 6.43 -6.75 0.52
CA GLU A 139 5.63 -7.23 -0.61
C GLU A 139 5.86 -8.72 -0.86
N LYS A 140 4.78 -9.44 -1.22
CA LYS A 140 4.85 -10.84 -1.62
C LYS A 140 5.11 -10.92 -3.12
N TRP A 141 6.38 -11.05 -3.48
CA TRP A 141 6.79 -11.22 -4.86
C TRP A 141 6.43 -12.63 -5.36
N LEU A 142 5.73 -12.68 -6.50
CA LEU A 142 5.53 -13.92 -7.23
C LEU A 142 6.77 -14.17 -8.10
N VAL A 143 7.54 -15.21 -7.76
CA VAL A 143 8.70 -15.64 -8.55
C VAL A 143 8.22 -16.69 -9.55
N LEU A 144 8.40 -16.43 -10.84
CA LEU A 144 8.13 -17.41 -11.90
C LEU A 144 9.41 -18.20 -12.17
N ASP A 145 9.39 -19.49 -11.87
CA ASP A 145 10.48 -20.37 -12.26
C ASP A 145 10.52 -20.48 -13.79
N PRO A 146 11.67 -20.23 -14.44
CA PRO A 146 11.79 -20.40 -15.86
C PRO A 146 11.55 -21.87 -16.20
N VAL A 147 10.56 -22.12 -17.07
CA VAL A 147 10.32 -23.45 -17.61
C VAL A 147 11.61 -23.96 -18.24
N SER A 148 12.15 -25.05 -17.67
CA SER A 148 13.37 -25.68 -18.17
C SER A 148 13.21 -25.89 -19.67
N SER A 149 14.06 -25.21 -20.43
CA SER A 149 14.06 -25.30 -21.89
C SER A 149 14.18 -26.78 -22.25
N LEU A 150 13.15 -27.25 -22.94
CA LEU A 150 13.01 -28.59 -23.52
C LEU A 150 14.37 -29.16 -23.89
N SER A 151 14.75 -30.25 -23.23
CA SER A 151 15.77 -31.16 -23.72
C SER A 151 15.48 -31.44 -25.20
N PRO A 152 16.46 -31.33 -26.12
CA PRO A 152 16.25 -31.68 -27.51
C PRO A 152 15.68 -33.11 -27.60
N PRO A 153 14.72 -33.39 -28.50
CA PRO A 153 14.21 -34.74 -28.65
C PRO A 153 15.38 -35.66 -28.97
N GLU A 154 15.52 -36.74 -28.21
CA GLU A 154 16.47 -37.82 -28.50
C GLU A 154 16.26 -38.23 -29.96
N ARG A 155 17.26 -37.95 -30.81
CA ARG A 155 17.37 -38.62 -32.11
C ARG A 155 17.51 -40.11 -31.81
N GLN A 156 16.42 -40.85 -31.95
CA GLN A 156 16.46 -42.30 -32.09
C GLN A 156 17.52 -42.63 -33.14
N LYS A 157 18.59 -43.27 -32.68
CA LYS A 157 19.66 -43.78 -33.52
C LYS A 157 19.06 -44.94 -34.31
N GLU A 158 18.50 -44.61 -35.48
CA GLU A 158 18.01 -45.57 -36.47
C GLU A 158 19.21 -46.41 -36.93
N ARG A 159 19.41 -47.55 -36.28
CA ARG A 159 20.37 -48.55 -36.70
C ARG A 159 19.74 -49.30 -37.86
N ALA A 160 20.25 -49.08 -39.06
CA ALA A 160 19.80 -49.72 -40.29
C ALA A 160 19.71 -51.25 -40.13
N PRO A 161 18.61 -51.90 -40.59
CA PRO A 161 18.58 -53.35 -40.71
C PRO A 161 19.31 -53.78 -42.00
N SER A 162 20.33 -54.64 -41.85
CA SER A 162 21.00 -55.33 -42.97
C SER A 162 20.04 -56.27 -43.72
N PRO A 163 20.26 -56.53 -45.03
CA PRO A 163 19.23 -57.08 -45.90
C PRO A 163 19.29 -58.61 -45.97
N ARG A 164 18.15 -59.31 -45.77
CA ARG A 164 17.81 -60.51 -46.56
C ARG A 164 16.38 -61.01 -46.36
N SER A 165 15.74 -61.28 -47.50
CA SER A 165 14.71 -62.31 -47.75
C SER A 165 13.24 -62.05 -47.36
N LYS A 166 12.47 -61.49 -48.33
CA LYS A 166 11.27 -62.05 -49.05
C LYS A 166 10.21 -62.93 -48.30
N PRO A 167 8.95 -63.03 -48.81
CA PRO A 167 7.74 -62.43 -48.24
C PRO A 167 6.62 -63.44 -47.87
N ARG A 168 5.63 -63.05 -47.02
CA ARG A 168 4.27 -63.64 -46.97
C ARG A 168 3.37 -62.85 -45.99
N HIS A 169 2.36 -62.11 -46.44
CA HIS A 169 0.95 -62.49 -46.71
C HIS A 169 0.05 -62.55 -45.45
N GLU A 170 -1.14 -61.94 -45.60
CA GLU A 170 -2.37 -61.99 -44.78
C GLU A 170 -2.36 -61.29 -43.40
N ALA A 171 -3.09 -60.19 -43.22
CA ALA A 171 -4.55 -60.00 -43.16
C ALA A 171 -5.12 -60.22 -41.74
N SER A 172 -6.15 -59.43 -41.44
CA SER A 172 -7.05 -59.49 -40.26
C SER A 172 -6.67 -58.50 -39.14
N SER A 173 -7.28 -57.32 -39.02
CA SER A 173 -8.68 -57.00 -38.66
C SER A 173 -8.81 -56.59 -37.19
N ARG A 174 -9.55 -55.47 -36.99
CA ARG A 174 -10.22 -55.00 -35.76
C ARG A 174 -9.29 -54.34 -34.74
N SER A 175 -9.55 -53.16 -34.19
CA SER A 175 -10.81 -52.44 -33.98
C SER A 175 -10.55 -50.94 -33.81
N SER A 176 -11.44 -50.13 -34.37
CA SER A 176 -11.51 -48.68 -34.17
C SER A 176 -12.27 -48.37 -32.89
N GLN A 177 -11.59 -47.80 -31.90
CA GLN A 177 -12.20 -47.20 -30.72
C GLN A 177 -11.88 -45.70 -30.72
N PRO A 178 -12.88 -44.79 -30.70
CA PRO A 178 -12.62 -43.36 -30.79
C PRO A 178 -12.04 -42.87 -29.46
N ASN A 179 -10.79 -42.40 -29.52
CA ASN A 179 -10.12 -41.81 -28.37
C ASN A 179 -10.75 -40.43 -28.06
N ASN A 180 -11.74 -40.41 -27.18
CA ASN A 180 -12.43 -39.23 -26.68
C ASN A 180 -11.59 -38.50 -25.61
N SER A 181 -10.32 -38.21 -25.92
CA SER A 181 -9.48 -37.35 -25.09
C SER A 181 -9.63 -35.90 -25.59
N PRO A 182 -9.95 -34.92 -24.72
CA PRO A 182 -9.96 -33.51 -25.13
C PRO A 182 -8.58 -33.13 -25.67
N PRO A 183 -8.48 -32.32 -26.75
CA PRO A 183 -7.17 -31.96 -27.28
C PRO A 183 -6.39 -31.20 -26.21
N HIS A 184 -5.17 -31.67 -25.93
CA HIS A 184 -4.30 -31.03 -24.94
C HIS A 184 -3.70 -29.76 -25.56
N TYR A 185 -4.46 -28.67 -25.53
CA TYR A 185 -4.00 -27.39 -26.03
C TYR A 185 -2.97 -26.80 -25.06
N LYS A 186 -1.72 -26.62 -25.50
CA LYS A 186 -0.75 -25.76 -24.80
C LYS A 186 -1.37 -24.37 -24.64
N LEU A 187 -1.24 -23.74 -23.47
CA LEU A 187 -1.78 -22.39 -23.24
C LEU A 187 -1.09 -21.39 -24.18
N HIS A 188 -1.81 -20.90 -25.19
CA HIS A 188 -1.34 -19.82 -26.06
C HIS A 188 -1.80 -18.47 -25.51
N SER A 189 -1.05 -17.41 -25.80
CA SER A 189 -1.45 -16.05 -25.42
C SER A 189 -2.80 -15.70 -26.02
N PHE A 190 -3.71 -15.22 -25.16
CA PHE A 190 -5.06 -14.82 -25.54
C PHE A 190 -5.05 -13.73 -26.62
N SER A 191 -4.08 -12.82 -26.57
CA SER A 191 -3.92 -11.74 -27.55
C SER A 191 -3.62 -12.30 -28.95
N ILE A 192 -2.72 -13.28 -29.05
CA ILE A 192 -2.33 -13.90 -30.32
C ILE A 192 -3.51 -14.66 -30.93
N LEU A 193 -4.20 -15.48 -30.13
CA LEU A 193 -5.38 -16.22 -30.61
C LEU A 193 -6.51 -15.28 -31.06
N SER A 194 -6.73 -14.18 -30.34
CA SER A 194 -7.75 -13.19 -30.70
C SER A 194 -7.42 -12.48 -32.01
N TYR A 195 -6.15 -12.13 -32.22
CA TYR A 195 -5.65 -11.49 -33.43
C TYR A 195 -5.79 -12.40 -34.65
N ASP A 196 -5.37 -13.66 -34.53
CA ASP A 196 -5.47 -14.63 -35.63
C ASP A 196 -6.93 -14.94 -35.98
N ARG A 197 -7.81 -15.06 -34.97
CA ARG A 197 -9.25 -15.22 -35.18
C ARG A 197 -9.82 -14.03 -35.95
N GLU A 198 -9.53 -12.81 -35.51
CA GLU A 198 -10.03 -11.59 -36.16
C GLU A 198 -9.50 -11.44 -37.59
N ARG A 199 -8.24 -11.81 -37.83
CA ARG A 199 -7.64 -11.84 -39.17
C ARG A 199 -8.35 -12.82 -40.10
N LEU A 200 -8.66 -14.03 -39.62
CA LEU A 200 -9.42 -15.03 -40.37
C LEU A 200 -10.86 -14.58 -40.61
N GLU A 201 -11.50 -13.96 -39.62
CA GLU A 201 -12.86 -13.42 -39.71
C GLU A 201 -12.97 -12.34 -40.80
N ARG A 202 -12.01 -11.40 -40.85
CA ARG A 202 -11.94 -10.39 -41.91
C ARG A 202 -11.81 -11.03 -43.29
N LYS A 203 -10.92 -12.03 -43.42
CA LYS A 203 -10.71 -12.75 -44.68
C LYS A 203 -11.97 -13.51 -45.11
N ILE A 204 -12.69 -14.17 -44.20
CA ILE A 204 -14.01 -14.80 -44.50
C ILE A 204 -15.02 -13.74 -44.95
N GLY A 205 -15.04 -12.57 -44.30
CA GLY A 205 -15.90 -11.45 -44.65
C GLY A 205 -15.65 -10.92 -46.06
N GLU A 206 -14.41 -10.88 -46.52
CA GLU A 206 -14.05 -10.47 -47.89
C GLU A 206 -14.60 -11.43 -48.94
N TYR A 207 -14.53 -12.75 -48.72
CA TYR A 207 -15.12 -13.74 -49.63
C TYR A 207 -16.64 -13.56 -49.73
N ARG A 208 -17.31 -13.38 -48.59
CA ARG A 208 -18.77 -13.14 -48.55
C ARG A 208 -19.16 -11.84 -49.26
N LYS A 209 -18.37 -10.77 -49.09
CA LYS A 209 -18.58 -9.49 -49.81
C LYS A 209 -18.38 -9.63 -51.31
N ALA A 210 -17.45 -10.48 -51.75
CA ALA A 210 -17.21 -10.79 -53.15
C ALA A 210 -18.22 -11.79 -53.76
N GLN A 211 -19.30 -12.14 -53.05
CA GLN A 211 -20.27 -13.20 -53.40
C GLN A 211 -19.60 -14.53 -53.76
N ARG A 212 -18.48 -14.86 -53.09
CA ARG A 212 -17.80 -16.14 -53.22
C ARG A 212 -17.88 -16.90 -51.92
N ASP A 213 -18.05 -18.21 -52.01
CA ASP A 213 -18.01 -19.06 -50.84
C ASP A 213 -16.57 -19.10 -50.27
N PRO A 214 -16.40 -18.84 -48.96
CA PRO A 214 -15.09 -18.91 -48.33
C PRO A 214 -14.59 -20.37 -48.34
N PRO A 215 -13.29 -20.61 -48.58
CA PRO A 215 -12.72 -21.96 -48.57
C PRO A 215 -13.03 -22.69 -47.26
N ALA A 216 -13.42 -23.97 -47.36
CA ALA A 216 -13.82 -24.77 -46.20
C ALA A 216 -12.74 -24.80 -45.13
N ASP A 217 -11.46 -25.00 -45.49
CA ASP A 217 -10.34 -25.01 -44.54
C ASP A 217 -10.25 -23.72 -43.71
N LEU A 218 -10.51 -22.59 -44.35
CA LEU A 218 -10.42 -21.27 -43.73
C LEU A 218 -11.55 -21.06 -42.70
N VAL A 219 -12.76 -21.56 -43.02
CA VAL A 219 -13.90 -21.59 -42.08
C VAL A 219 -13.63 -22.54 -40.92
N HIS A 220 -13.03 -23.71 -41.17
CA HIS A 220 -12.67 -24.66 -40.10
C HIS A 220 -11.60 -24.08 -39.16
N GLN A 221 -10.57 -23.41 -39.68
CA GLN A 221 -9.55 -22.75 -38.88
C GLN A 221 -10.13 -21.66 -37.98
N HIS A 222 -11.04 -20.82 -38.50
CA HIS A 222 -11.71 -19.80 -37.70
C HIS A 222 -12.56 -20.42 -36.57
N LYS A 223 -13.28 -21.51 -36.85
CA LYS A 223 -14.07 -22.23 -35.84
C LYS A 223 -13.18 -22.83 -34.75
N GLU A 224 -12.07 -23.46 -35.12
CA GLU A 224 -11.12 -24.06 -34.17
C GLU A 224 -10.51 -23.01 -33.23
N LEU A 225 -10.09 -21.85 -33.76
CA LEU A 225 -9.58 -20.76 -32.92
C LEU A 225 -10.63 -20.20 -31.98
N THR A 226 -11.87 -20.06 -32.46
CA THR A 226 -12.99 -19.58 -31.64
C THR A 226 -13.29 -20.56 -30.49
N HIS A 227 -13.35 -21.84 -30.79
CA HIS A 227 -13.60 -22.89 -29.80
C HIS A 227 -12.48 -22.95 -28.76
N ARG A 228 -11.22 -22.87 -29.20
CA ARG A 228 -10.06 -22.82 -28.29
C ARG A 228 -10.07 -21.62 -27.37
N LEU A 229 -10.43 -20.44 -27.90
CA LEU A 229 -10.48 -19.20 -27.13
C LEU A 229 -11.60 -19.24 -26.08
N GLN A 230 -12.76 -19.80 -26.43
CA GLN A 230 -13.84 -20.06 -25.48
C GLN A 230 -13.45 -21.09 -24.41
N TRP A 231 -12.79 -22.18 -24.81
CA TRP A 231 -12.31 -23.20 -23.88
C TRP A 231 -11.31 -22.62 -22.87
N GLN A 232 -10.33 -21.83 -23.33
CA GLN A 232 -9.36 -21.19 -22.44
C GLN A 232 -10.00 -20.21 -21.45
N LYS A 233 -10.98 -19.41 -21.90
CA LYS A 233 -11.76 -18.54 -21.00
C LYS A 233 -12.49 -19.34 -19.93
N ALA A 234 -13.18 -20.42 -20.32
CA ALA A 234 -13.93 -21.25 -19.39
C ALA A 234 -13.03 -21.94 -18.36
N GLN A 235 -11.80 -22.31 -18.73
CA GLN A 235 -10.82 -22.87 -17.77
C GLN A 235 -10.37 -21.81 -16.74
N LEU A 236 -10.14 -20.56 -17.16
CA LEU A 236 -9.75 -19.47 -16.27
C LEU A 236 -10.91 -19.03 -15.34
N GLU A 237 -12.14 -19.00 -15.85
CA GLU A 237 -13.34 -18.70 -15.04
C GLU A 237 -13.59 -19.78 -13.97
N ARG A 238 -13.34 -21.05 -14.29
CA ARG A 238 -13.41 -22.14 -13.31
C ARG A 238 -12.33 -22.03 -12.23
N GLY A 239 -11.10 -21.67 -12.60
CA GLY A 239 -9.99 -21.47 -11.66
C GLY A 239 -10.19 -20.25 -10.74
N SER A 240 -10.81 -19.19 -11.24
CA SER A 240 -11.15 -18.00 -10.44
C SER A 240 -12.30 -18.26 -9.46
N SER A 241 -13.29 -19.09 -9.82
CA SER A 241 -14.35 -19.48 -8.89
C SER A 241 -13.84 -20.38 -7.75
N SER A 242 -12.86 -21.26 -8.00
CA SER A 242 -12.24 -22.08 -6.93
C SER A 242 -11.43 -21.27 -5.91
N LEU A 243 -10.92 -20.09 -6.29
CA LEU A 243 -10.21 -19.19 -5.37
C LEU A 243 -11.16 -18.38 -4.47
N LEU A 244 -12.41 -18.17 -4.89
CA LEU A 244 -13.42 -17.46 -4.10
C LEU A 244 -14.07 -18.37 -3.02
N THR A 245 -14.12 -19.68 -3.24
CA THR A 245 -14.71 -20.64 -2.28
C THR A 245 -13.78 -20.99 -1.12
N ALA A 246 -12.48 -20.72 -1.22
CA ALA A 246 -11.49 -21.05 -0.18
C ALA A 246 -11.36 -20.00 0.95
N GLY A 247 -12.28 -19.03 1.04
CA GLY A 247 -12.09 -17.83 1.84
C GLY A 247 -13.27 -17.41 2.72
N ILE A 248 -13.99 -18.32 3.39
CA ILE A 248 -14.83 -17.95 4.54
C ILE A 248 -14.80 -19.08 5.60
N PRO A 249 -14.06 -18.94 6.71
CA PRO A 249 -14.39 -19.67 7.93
C PRO A 249 -15.61 -19.01 8.60
N GLU A 250 -16.69 -19.79 8.75
CA GLU A 250 -17.88 -19.45 9.53
C GLU A 250 -17.48 -18.95 10.93
N LYS A 251 -17.94 -17.75 11.30
CA LYS A 251 -17.98 -17.32 12.70
C LYS A 251 -19.31 -17.75 13.30
N GLU A 252 -19.19 -18.74 14.17
CA GLU A 252 -20.18 -19.26 15.11
C GLU A 252 -20.93 -18.13 15.83
N THR A 253 -22.24 -18.11 15.66
CA THR A 253 -23.16 -17.10 16.20
C THR A 253 -23.73 -17.60 17.53
N HIS A 254 -23.11 -17.24 18.66
CA HIS A 254 -23.72 -17.46 19.97
C HIS A 254 -24.66 -16.31 20.33
N ARG A 255 -25.96 -16.57 20.12
CA ARG A 255 -27.10 -15.77 20.59
C ARG A 255 -27.42 -16.21 22.02
N MET A 256 -27.08 -15.40 23.03
CA MET A 256 -27.65 -15.56 24.37
C MET A 256 -28.86 -14.64 24.53
N ARG A 257 -29.96 -15.28 24.87
CA ARG A 257 -31.32 -14.80 25.05
C ARG A 257 -31.42 -14.07 26.39
N GLY A 258 -32.14 -12.96 26.42
CA GLY A 258 -32.59 -12.36 27.67
C GLY A 258 -33.76 -13.14 28.26
N GLU A 259 -33.76 -13.22 29.58
CA GLU A 259 -34.90 -13.02 30.48
C GLU A 259 -34.39 -12.23 31.69
#